data_AF-A0A949ZEM7-F1
#
_entry.id   AF-A0A949ZEM7-F1
#
_cell.length_a   1.000
_cell.length_b   1.000
_cell.length_c   1.000
_cell.angle_alpha   90.00
_cell.angle_beta   90.00
_cell.angle_gamma   90.00
#
_symmetry.space_group_name_H-M   'P 1'
#
loop_
_entity.id
_entity.type
_entity.pdbx_description
1 polymer ?
#
loop_
_entity_poly.entity_id
_entity_poly.type
_entity_poly.pdbx_seq_one_letter_code
_entity_poly.pdbx_strand_id
1 'polypeptide(L)'
;MEASDGLKPTVRRHRFSVWDGTQDPLGDEADALFDRLSEDVFHGWDFETALRRLLSQGWRDRQGRRFNGLEEMMEQLRRRRQEQLERYSLDAVFKDIEEKLDAVLRQE
;
A
#
# COMPACT_ATOMS: atom_id res chain seq x y z
N MET A 1 -26.74 -23.94 23.40
CA MET A 1 -25.61 -24.64 22.76
C MET A 1 -25.87 -24.62 21.28
N GLU A 2 -25.33 -23.64 20.57
CA GLU A 2 -25.00 -23.80 19.15
C GLU A 2 -23.91 -22.78 18.81
N ALA A 3 -22.79 -23.34 18.36
CA ALA A 3 -21.53 -22.66 18.20
C ALA A 3 -21.52 -21.86 16.90
N SER A 4 -20.80 -20.75 17.00
CA SER A 4 -20.36 -19.83 15.95
C SER A 4 -19.96 -20.51 14.64
N ASP A 5 -20.50 -20.05 13.52
CA ASP A 5 -19.80 -20.13 12.23
C ASP A 5 -19.37 -18.73 11.81
N GLY A 6 -18.19 -18.34 12.29
CA GLY A 6 -17.55 -17.08 11.95
C GLY A 6 -16.91 -17.20 10.57
N LEU A 7 -17.49 -16.50 9.59
CA LEU A 7 -16.95 -16.36 8.24
C LEU A 7 -15.51 -15.80 8.32
N LYS A 8 -14.51 -16.67 8.16
CA LYS A 8 -13.10 -16.26 8.16
C LYS A 8 -12.84 -15.36 6.94
N PRO A 9 -12.27 -14.16 7.09
CA PRO A 9 -11.95 -13.32 5.94
C PRO A 9 -10.86 -13.99 5.11
N THR A 10 -11.20 -14.42 3.90
CA THR A 10 -10.21 -14.88 2.91
C THR A 10 -9.32 -13.70 2.53
N VAL A 11 -8.10 -13.68 3.07
CA VAL A 11 -7.07 -12.71 2.69
C VAL A 11 -6.74 -12.94 1.21
N ARG A 12 -7.04 -11.95 0.37
CA ARG A 12 -6.71 -11.98 -1.07
C ARG A 12 -5.19 -12.04 -1.19
N ARG A 13 -4.66 -13.17 -1.67
CA ARG A 13 -3.21 -13.38 -1.81
C ARG A 13 -2.74 -12.64 -3.06
N HIS A 14 -2.11 -11.48 -2.89
CA HIS A 14 -1.45 -10.78 -3.99
C HIS A 14 -0.19 -11.57 -4.39
N ARG A 15 -0.08 -11.92 -5.67
CA ARG A 15 1.08 -12.62 -6.24
C ARG A 15 1.88 -11.60 -7.06
N PHE A 16 3.08 -11.30 -6.59
CA PHE A 16 4.04 -10.51 -7.35
C PHE A 16 4.89 -11.47 -8.20
N SER A 17 5.10 -11.11 -9.46
CA SER A 17 5.99 -11.83 -10.38
C SER A 17 7.01 -10.85 -10.94
N VAL A 18 8.14 -11.39 -11.40
CA VAL A 18 9.09 -10.63 -12.23
C VAL A 18 8.37 -10.19 -13.50
N TRP A 19 8.70 -9.00 -14.00
CA TRP A 19 8.21 -8.50 -15.28
C TRP A 19 8.80 -9.33 -16.42
N ASP A 20 7.96 -10.02 -17.18
CA ASP A 20 8.33 -10.83 -18.35
C ASP A 20 7.77 -10.25 -19.66
N GLY A 21 7.10 -9.10 -19.58
CA GLY A 21 6.53 -8.41 -20.73
C GLY A 21 5.16 -8.93 -21.17
N THR A 22 4.68 -10.03 -20.58
CA THR A 22 3.30 -10.50 -20.79
C THR A 22 2.30 -9.85 -19.83
N GLN A 23 2.79 -9.14 -18.81
CA GLN A 23 1.93 -8.40 -17.90
C GLN A 23 1.30 -7.21 -18.61
N ASP A 24 -0.02 -7.12 -18.51
CA ASP A 24 -0.78 -5.95 -18.91
C ASP A 24 -1.39 -5.26 -17.67
N PRO A 25 -0.60 -4.45 -16.94
CA PRO A 25 -1.06 -3.81 -15.72
C PRO A 25 -2.05 -2.66 -15.97
N LEU A 26 -2.13 -2.16 -17.20
CA LEU A 26 -2.97 -1.03 -17.57
C LEU A 26 -4.24 -1.49 -18.29
N GLY A 27 -4.18 -2.57 -19.08
CA GLY A 27 -5.33 -3.11 -19.78
C GLY A 27 -6.04 -2.06 -20.61
N ASP A 28 -7.36 -2.05 -20.51
CA ASP A 28 -8.26 -1.11 -21.18
C ASP A 28 -8.07 0.36 -20.77
N GLU A 29 -7.29 0.65 -19.72
CA GLU A 29 -7.03 2.02 -19.26
C GLU A 29 -5.82 2.67 -19.92
N ALA A 30 -5.05 1.93 -20.72
CA ALA A 30 -3.89 2.48 -21.42
C ALA A 30 -4.29 3.67 -22.32
N ASP A 31 -5.38 3.58 -23.06
CA ASP A 31 -5.83 4.65 -23.95
C ASP A 31 -6.23 5.92 -23.17
N ALA A 32 -6.98 5.76 -22.09
CA ALA A 32 -7.39 6.88 -21.24
C ALA A 32 -6.17 7.57 -20.61
N LEU A 33 -5.10 6.82 -20.31
CA LEU A 33 -3.85 7.35 -19.78
C LEU A 33 -3.18 8.25 -20.81
N PHE A 34 -3.09 7.78 -22.05
CA PHE A 34 -2.51 8.54 -23.15
C PHE A 34 -3.33 9.78 -23.49
N ASP A 35 -4.67 9.71 -23.44
CA ASP A 35 -5.54 10.88 -23.61
C ASP A 35 -5.20 11.97 -22.57
N ARG A 36 -5.10 11.59 -21.29
CA ARG A 36 -4.75 12.52 -20.21
C ARG A 36 -3.34 13.08 -20.36
N LEU A 37 -2.39 12.25 -20.76
CA LEU A 37 -1.00 12.67 -20.97
C LEU A 37 -0.90 13.62 -22.17
N SER A 38 -1.65 13.36 -23.23
CA SER A 38 -1.71 14.20 -24.43
C SER A 38 -2.27 15.58 -24.08
N GLU A 39 -3.27 15.67 -23.22
CA GLU A 39 -3.81 16.94 -22.73
C GLU A 39 -2.71 17.79 -22.09
N ASP A 40 -1.90 17.22 -21.19
CA ASP A 40 -0.83 17.96 -20.53
C ASP A 40 0.26 18.41 -21.53
N VAL A 41 0.59 17.59 -22.53
CA VAL A 41 1.52 17.97 -23.62
C VAL A 41 0.95 19.10 -24.48
N PHE A 42 -0.34 19.06 -24.82
CA PHE A 42 -1.01 20.15 -25.55
C PHE A 42 -1.01 21.47 -24.77
N HIS A 43 -1.03 21.40 -23.44
CA HIS A 43 -0.91 22.59 -22.57
C HIS A 43 0.53 23.14 -22.50
N GLY A 44 1.45 22.65 -23.33
CA GLY A 44 2.81 23.17 -23.48
C GLY A 44 3.83 22.55 -22.54
N TRP A 45 3.47 21.47 -21.84
CA TRP A 45 4.40 20.72 -21.02
C TRP A 45 5.21 19.75 -21.90
N ASP A 46 6.48 19.57 -21.55
CA ASP A 46 7.26 18.46 -22.11
C ASP A 46 6.70 17.12 -21.62
N PHE A 47 6.75 16.10 -22.49
CA PHE A 47 6.19 14.78 -22.22
C PHE A 47 6.80 14.12 -20.98
N GLU A 48 8.10 14.26 -20.75
CA GLU A 48 8.76 13.72 -19.55
C GLU A 48 8.17 14.35 -18.28
N THR A 49 7.94 15.65 -18.33
CA THR A 49 7.38 16.40 -17.20
C THR A 49 5.93 15.99 -16.92
N ALA A 50 5.12 15.84 -17.96
CA ALA A 50 3.75 15.39 -17.86
C ALA A 50 3.65 13.96 -17.28
N LEU A 51 4.48 13.03 -17.77
CA LEU A 51 4.55 11.66 -17.25
C LEU A 51 5.00 11.64 -15.78
N ARG A 52 6.05 12.40 -15.44
CA ARG A 52 6.55 12.49 -14.05
C ARG A 52 5.46 12.98 -13.09
N ARG A 53 4.71 14.01 -13.49
CA ARG A 53 3.61 14.56 -12.70
C ARG A 53 2.46 13.57 -12.55
N LEU A 54 2.09 12.88 -13.63
CA LEU A 54 1.07 11.84 -13.65
C LEU A 54 1.43 10.69 -12.69
N LEU A 55 2.68 10.24 -12.70
CA LEU A 55 3.16 9.20 -11.79
C LEU A 55 3.26 9.68 -10.35
N SER A 56 3.66 10.93 -10.09
CA SER A 56 3.77 11.44 -8.72
C SER A 56 2.40 11.68 -8.07
N GLN A 57 1.47 12.31 -8.80
CA GLN A 57 0.15 12.70 -8.30
C GLN A 57 -0.91 11.62 -8.47
N GLY A 58 -0.70 10.68 -9.40
CA GLY A 58 -1.71 9.73 -9.82
C GLY A 58 -2.71 10.37 -10.78
N TRP A 59 -3.79 9.64 -11.07
CA TRP A 59 -4.81 10.08 -12.02
C TRP A 59 -6.16 9.41 -11.74
N ARG A 60 -7.20 9.84 -12.45
CA ARG A 60 -8.52 9.22 -12.43
C ARG A 60 -8.86 8.74 -13.83
N ASP A 61 -9.37 7.53 -13.93
CA ASP A 61 -9.87 7.01 -15.20
C ASP A 61 -11.25 7.61 -15.55
N ARG A 62 -11.75 7.23 -16.73
CA ARG A 62 -13.08 7.66 -17.23
C ARG A 62 -14.23 7.14 -16.37
N GLN A 63 -14.03 6.08 -15.60
CA GLN A 63 -15.01 5.51 -14.67
C GLN A 63 -14.95 6.19 -13.29
N GLY A 64 -14.05 7.16 -13.10
CA GLY A 64 -13.85 7.86 -11.85
C GLY A 64 -13.02 7.08 -10.83
N ARG A 65 -12.45 5.93 -11.18
CA ARG A 65 -11.55 5.18 -10.29
C ARG A 65 -10.24 5.94 -10.16
N ARG A 66 -9.80 6.10 -8.92
CA ARG A 66 -8.55 6.81 -8.60
C ARG A 66 -7.38 5.83 -8.61
N PHE A 67 -6.41 6.12 -9.46
CA PHE A 67 -5.08 5.53 -9.39
C PHE A 67 -4.20 6.41 -8.52
N ASN A 68 -3.69 5.83 -7.43
CA ASN A 68 -2.84 6.56 -6.49
C ASN A 68 -1.50 6.89 -7.15
N GLY A 69 -0.97 8.08 -6.86
CA GLY A 69 0.38 8.45 -7.25
C GLY A 69 1.44 7.81 -6.35
N LEU A 70 2.69 7.85 -6.80
CA LEU A 70 3.84 7.34 -6.04
C LEU A 70 3.98 8.02 -4.68
N GLU A 71 3.67 9.32 -4.58
CA GLU A 71 3.72 10.05 -3.31
C GLU A 71 2.73 9.48 -2.28
N GLU A 72 1.49 9.25 -2.71
CA GLU A 72 0.43 8.68 -1.87
C GLU A 72 0.74 7.23 -1.48
N MET A 73 1.29 6.43 -2.41
CA MET A 73 1.74 5.06 -2.10
C MET A 73 2.87 5.05 -1.06
N MET A 74 3.84 5.96 -1.18
CA MET A 74 4.92 6.10 -0.20
C MET A 74 4.40 6.54 1.17
N GLU A 75 3.42 7.45 1.21
CA GLU A 75 2.78 7.87 2.44
C GLU A 75 2.01 6.70 3.10
N GLN A 76 1.27 5.91 2.32
CA GLN A 76 0.61 4.70 2.82
C GLN A 76 1.62 3.69 3.37
N LEU A 77 2.76 3.51 2.70
CA LEU A 77 3.82 2.61 3.18
C LEU A 77 4.44 3.10 4.49
N ARG A 78 4.69 4.41 4.62
CA ARG A 78 5.17 5.03 5.87
C ARG A 78 4.17 4.83 7.01
N ARG A 79 2.88 5.08 6.77
CA ARG A 79 1.81 4.83 7.77
C ARG A 79 1.78 3.38 8.21
N ARG A 80 1.78 2.43 7.28
CA ARG A 80 1.82 0.99 7.60
C ARG A 80 3.06 0.64 8.40
N ARG A 81 4.23 1.18 8.05
CA ARG A 81 5.46 0.96 8.81
C ARG A 81 5.29 1.45 10.26
N GLN A 82 4.75 2.64 10.45
CA GLN A 82 4.51 3.22 11.77
C GLN A 82 3.53 2.37 12.58
N GLU A 83 2.40 1.97 12.00
CA GLU A 83 1.41 1.09 12.66
C GLU A 83 2.02 -0.26 13.09
N GLN A 84 2.89 -0.85 12.26
CA GLN A 84 3.59 -2.08 12.64
C GLN A 84 4.58 -1.82 13.77
N LEU A 85 5.33 -0.72 13.70
CA LEU A 85 6.24 -0.34 14.77
C LEU A 85 5.48 -0.08 16.07
N GLU A 86 4.32 0.56 16.07
CA GLU A 86 3.49 0.77 17.28
C GLU A 86 2.92 -0.54 17.83
N ARG A 87 2.48 -1.45 16.95
CA ARG A 87 2.00 -2.78 17.36
C ARG A 87 3.08 -3.63 17.99
N TYR A 88 4.33 -3.48 17.54
CA TYR A 88 5.47 -4.27 18.01
C TYR A 88 6.44 -3.48 18.90
N SER A 89 6.22 -2.19 19.13
CA SER A 89 7.02 -1.37 20.01
C SER A 89 6.68 -1.77 21.43
N LEU A 90 7.41 -2.79 21.87
CA LEU A 90 8.19 -2.79 23.09
C LEU A 90 7.45 -2.74 24.43
N ASP A 91 6.26 -2.16 24.57
CA ASP A 91 5.52 -2.20 25.84
C ASP A 91 5.10 -3.64 26.19
N ALA A 92 4.63 -4.42 25.21
CA ALA A 92 4.28 -5.82 25.45
C ALA A 92 5.51 -6.71 25.70
N VAL A 93 6.63 -6.44 25.01
CA VAL A 93 7.86 -7.23 25.17
C VAL A 93 8.60 -6.86 26.46
N PHE A 94 8.69 -5.58 26.81
CA PHE A 94 9.29 -5.13 28.06
C PHE A 94 8.47 -5.55 29.27
N LYS A 95 7.13 -5.52 29.18
CA LYS A 95 6.28 -6.02 30.26
C LYS A 95 6.45 -7.52 30.51
N ASP A 96 6.62 -8.32 29.46
CA ASP A 96 6.90 -9.77 29.60
C ASP A 96 8.30 -10.02 30.19
N ILE A 97 9.28 -9.15 29.89
CA ILE A 97 10.62 -9.21 30.49
C ILE A 97 10.58 -8.78 31.97
N GLU A 98 9.85 -7.71 32.31
CA GLU A 98 9.62 -7.27 33.70
C GLU A 98 8.93 -8.36 34.51
N GLU A 99 7.85 -8.97 34.01
CA GLU A 99 7.15 -10.04 34.71
C GLU A 99 8.06 -11.26 34.95
N LYS A 100 8.92 -11.60 33.98
CA LYS A 100 9.90 -12.69 34.13
C LYS A 100 10.99 -12.36 35.15
N LEU A 101 11.50 -11.12 35.15
CA LEU A 101 12.47 -10.65 36.15
C LEU A 101 11.87 -10.67 37.57
N ASP A 102 10.63 -10.18 37.72
CA ASP A 102 9.89 -10.19 38.99
C ASP A 102 9.57 -11.60 39.48
N ALA A 103 9.34 -12.55 38.58
CA ALA A 103 9.12 -13.94 38.93
C ALA A 103 10.40 -14.61 39.46
N VAL A 104 11.55 -14.31 38.86
CA VAL A 104 12.86 -14.80 39.33
C VAL A 104 13.21 -14.20 40.68
N LEU A 105 13.02 -12.88 40.87
CA LEU A 105 13.26 -12.20 42.15
C LEU A 105 12.39 -12.70 43.30
N ARG A 106 11.18 -13.21 43.02
CA ARG A 106 10.27 -13.79 44.02
C ARG A 106 10.59 -15.24 44.39
N GLN A 107 11.43 -15.91 43.60
CA GLN A 107 11.78 -17.31 43.80
C GLN A 107 13.08 -17.50 44.61
N GLU A 108 13.80 -16.42 44.92
CA GLU A 108 14.87 -16.36 45.94
C GLU A 108 14.35 -15.86 47.29
#